data_AF-A0A7J3ANI3-F1
#
_entry.id   AF-A0A7J3ANI3-F1
#
_cell.length_a   1.000
_cell.length_b   1.000
_cell.length_c   1.000
_cell.angle_alpha   90.00
_cell.angle_beta   90.00
_cell.angle_gamma   90.00
#
_symmetry.space_group_name_H-M   'P 1'
#
loop_
_entity.id
_entity.type
_entity.pdbx_description
1 polymer ?
#
loop_
_entity_poly.entity_id
_entity_poly.type
_entity_poly.pdbx_seq_one_letter_code
_entity_poly.pdbx_strand_id
1 'polypeptide(L)'
;MGDDTGENKENARILLQEIARLGFEVGYLGHLEGIGWVSKKLKELEARAVQLGIQDQAKEKYRLAKELGKKRRLQTNIQSGTSPLAPTSKPSPPPTDLERTPPILRLRPDSETRYDRMLRVQPSDGIIALANLLKVAENSHWVRRQLDIAFSGIADLHDLLSSVPEDGSAETILRDGLEKLKRAGWISDYRIEEVNNVAKTAKISAISMIPEQYGLGSNPICKNISLALESIGMRAFKSPVHAFEKQCICQGEDHCDFIILPREENKKE
;
A
#
# COMPACT_ATOMS: atom_id res chain seq x y z
N MET A 1 -49.79 -6.18 -16.58
CA MET A 1 -49.13 -5.76 -15.32
C MET A 1 -48.54 -7.01 -14.65
N GLY A 2 -47.44 -7.54 -15.18
CA GLY A 2 -46.90 -8.80 -14.70
C GLY A 2 -45.53 -9.05 -15.31
N ASP A 3 -44.51 -8.43 -14.74
CA ASP A 3 -43.10 -8.84 -14.86
C ASP A 3 -42.19 -8.19 -13.79
N ASP A 4 -42.66 -7.08 -13.22
CA ASP A 4 -41.94 -6.27 -12.20
C ASP A 4 -41.51 -7.07 -10.95
N THR A 5 -42.23 -8.14 -10.59
CA THR A 5 -41.87 -9.01 -9.46
C THR A 5 -40.72 -9.98 -9.72
N GLY A 6 -40.44 -10.32 -10.99
CA GLY A 6 -39.34 -11.22 -11.35
C GLY A 6 -38.01 -10.48 -11.36
N GLU A 7 -37.98 -9.32 -12.00
CA GLU A 7 -36.80 -8.47 -12.13
C GLU A 7 -36.33 -7.92 -10.78
N ASN A 8 -37.26 -7.46 -9.92
CA ASN A 8 -36.92 -7.00 -8.57
C ASN A 8 -36.33 -8.11 -7.68
N LYS A 9 -36.76 -9.36 -7.86
CA LYS A 9 -36.19 -10.51 -7.13
C LYS A 9 -34.76 -10.83 -7.59
N GLU A 10 -34.50 -10.77 -8.89
CA GLU A 10 -33.14 -11.01 -9.40
C GLU A 10 -32.19 -9.87 -8.99
N ASN A 11 -32.64 -8.61 -9.08
CA ASN A 11 -31.88 -7.45 -8.62
C ASN A 11 -31.55 -7.54 -7.12
N ALA A 12 -32.51 -7.99 -6.30
CA ALA A 12 -32.27 -8.23 -4.88
C ALA A 12 -31.24 -9.33 -4.65
N ARG A 13 -31.28 -10.41 -5.43
CA ARG A 13 -30.31 -11.52 -5.35
C ARG A 13 -28.89 -11.05 -5.69
N ILE A 14 -28.72 -10.31 -6.78
CA ILE A 14 -27.44 -9.75 -7.21
C ILE A 14 -26.88 -8.81 -6.14
N LEU A 15 -27.72 -7.91 -5.62
CA LEU A 15 -27.30 -6.97 -4.58
C LEU A 15 -26.84 -7.68 -3.30
N LEU A 16 -27.55 -8.73 -2.86
CA LEU A 16 -27.14 -9.53 -1.70
C LEU A 16 -25.81 -10.25 -1.93
N GLN A 17 -25.49 -10.64 -3.18
CA GLN A 17 -24.17 -11.20 -3.52
C GLN A 17 -23.06 -10.15 -3.46
N GLU A 18 -23.31 -8.94 -3.99
CA GLU A 18 -22.36 -7.82 -3.91
C GLU A 18 -22.06 -7.45 -2.45
N ILE A 19 -23.10 -7.37 -1.62
CA ILE A 19 -22.99 -7.07 -0.19
C ILE A 19 -22.25 -8.19 0.55
N ALA A 20 -22.55 -9.46 0.25
CA ALA A 20 -21.82 -10.58 0.82
C ALA A 20 -20.34 -10.56 0.43
N ARG A 21 -20.03 -10.25 -0.83
CA ARG A 21 -18.66 -10.13 -1.31
C ARG A 21 -17.91 -9.03 -0.58
N LEU A 22 -18.49 -7.82 -0.49
CA LEU A 22 -17.89 -6.71 0.25
C LEU A 22 -17.66 -7.07 1.72
N GLY A 23 -18.67 -7.66 2.37
CA GLY A 23 -18.55 -8.11 3.76
C GLY A 23 -17.39 -9.10 3.94
N PHE A 24 -17.32 -10.12 3.08
CA PHE A 24 -16.23 -11.09 3.11
C PHE A 24 -14.86 -10.45 2.91
N GLU A 25 -14.69 -9.56 1.92
CA GLU A 25 -13.44 -8.85 1.64
C GLU A 25 -13.00 -8.00 2.85
N VAL A 26 -13.93 -7.20 3.41
CA VAL A 26 -13.67 -6.38 4.61
C VAL A 26 -13.23 -7.25 5.79
N GLY A 27 -13.92 -8.37 6.02
CA GLY A 27 -13.59 -9.31 7.10
C GLY A 27 -12.27 -10.05 6.89
N TYR A 28 -11.99 -10.46 5.65
CA TYR A 28 -10.81 -11.24 5.28
C TYR A 28 -9.54 -10.38 5.24
N LEU A 29 -9.63 -9.14 4.77
CA LEU A 29 -8.51 -8.20 4.74
C LEU A 29 -8.34 -7.45 6.06
N GLY A 30 -9.40 -7.35 6.87
CA GLY A 30 -9.35 -6.68 8.17
C GLY A 30 -9.57 -5.18 8.13
N HIS A 31 -10.25 -4.69 7.09
CA HIS A 31 -10.57 -3.28 6.97
C HIS A 31 -11.56 -2.83 8.04
N LEU A 32 -11.43 -1.58 8.50
CA LEU A 32 -12.47 -0.93 9.29
C LEU A 32 -13.57 -0.41 8.36
N GLU A 33 -14.83 -0.47 8.80
CA GLU A 33 -15.98 0.00 8.03
C GLU A 33 -15.95 1.51 7.76
N GLY A 34 -15.19 2.25 8.56
CA GLY A 34 -14.99 3.70 8.41
C GLY A 34 -13.99 4.10 7.33
N ILE A 35 -13.26 3.16 6.71
CA ILE A 35 -12.32 3.49 5.63
C ILE A 35 -13.12 4.05 4.45
N GLY A 36 -12.68 5.17 3.88
CA GLY A 36 -13.46 5.98 2.93
C GLY A 36 -14.12 5.19 1.80
N TRP A 37 -13.39 4.28 1.15
CA TRP A 37 -13.95 3.44 0.08
C TRP A 37 -14.96 2.42 0.59
N VAL A 38 -14.72 1.79 1.76
CA VAL A 38 -15.63 0.83 2.39
C VAL A 38 -16.91 1.53 2.79
N SER A 39 -16.79 2.68 3.49
CA SER A 39 -17.94 3.48 3.92
C SER A 39 -18.77 3.97 2.73
N LYS A 40 -18.11 4.48 1.68
CA LYS A 40 -18.78 4.93 0.45
C LYS A 40 -19.49 3.77 -0.25
N LYS A 41 -18.83 2.63 -0.43
CA LYS A 41 -19.43 1.46 -1.09
C LYS A 41 -20.56 0.85 -0.27
N LEU A 42 -20.40 0.79 1.05
CA LEU A 42 -21.43 0.28 1.96
C LEU A 42 -22.68 1.17 1.90
N LYS A 43 -22.52 2.50 1.94
CA LYS A 43 -23.62 3.46 1.78
C LYS A 43 -24.34 3.31 0.43
N GLU A 44 -23.60 3.12 -0.65
CA GLU A 44 -24.16 2.89 -1.99
C GLU A 44 -25.02 1.61 -2.03
N LEU A 45 -24.51 0.52 -1.48
CA LEU A 45 -25.21 -0.76 -1.44
C LEU A 45 -26.43 -0.73 -0.50
N GLU A 46 -26.32 -0.06 0.65
CA GLU A 46 -27.44 0.14 1.57
C GLU A 46 -28.55 0.98 0.95
N ALA A 47 -28.21 2.04 0.20
CA ALA A 47 -29.20 2.85 -0.51
C ALA A 47 -29.97 2.01 -1.55
N ARG A 48 -29.27 1.15 -2.31
CA ARG A 48 -29.91 0.19 -3.23
C ARG A 48 -30.77 -0.84 -2.50
N ALA A 49 -30.34 -1.29 -1.31
CA ALA A 49 -31.10 -2.26 -0.52
C ALA A 49 -32.40 -1.66 0.04
N VAL A 50 -32.39 -0.37 0.39
CA VAL A 50 -33.59 0.37 0.79
C VAL A 50 -34.58 0.47 -0.37
N GLN A 51 -34.11 0.79 -1.58
CA GLN A 51 -34.97 0.87 -2.78
C GLN A 51 -35.67 -0.46 -3.10
N LEU A 52 -34.99 -1.58 -2.85
CA LEU A 52 -35.52 -2.93 -3.10
C LEU A 52 -36.26 -3.53 -1.88
N GLY A 53 -36.36 -2.81 -0.76
CA GLY A 53 -37.04 -3.30 0.45
C GLY A 53 -36.35 -4.47 1.17
N ILE A 54 -35.04 -4.67 0.96
CA ILE A 54 -34.26 -5.80 1.50
C ILE A 54 -33.19 -5.35 2.52
N GLN A 55 -33.37 -4.20 3.15
CA GLN A 55 -32.36 -3.59 4.02
C GLN A 55 -31.87 -4.51 5.15
N ASP A 56 -32.79 -5.19 5.85
CA ASP A 56 -32.43 -6.06 6.97
C ASP A 56 -31.66 -7.31 6.49
N GLN A 57 -32.07 -7.86 5.34
CA GLN A 57 -31.38 -8.99 4.72
C GLN A 57 -29.96 -8.58 4.28
N ALA A 58 -29.82 -7.40 3.69
CA ALA A 58 -28.53 -6.83 3.31
C ALA A 58 -27.59 -6.69 4.52
N LYS A 59 -28.05 -6.07 5.61
CA LYS A 59 -27.25 -5.90 6.84
C LYS A 59 -26.81 -7.23 7.42
N GLU A 60 -27.72 -8.18 7.53
CA GLU A 60 -27.39 -9.50 8.07
C GLU A 60 -26.43 -10.26 7.14
N LYS A 61 -26.64 -10.18 5.82
CA LYS A 61 -25.76 -10.82 4.84
C LYS A 61 -24.34 -10.27 4.91
N TYR A 62 -24.20 -8.95 5.03
CA TYR A 62 -22.92 -8.28 5.22
C TYR A 62 -22.22 -8.77 6.48
N ARG A 63 -22.92 -8.75 7.62
CA ARG A 63 -22.40 -9.18 8.94
C ARG A 63 -21.91 -10.63 8.90
N LEU A 64 -22.71 -11.55 8.36
CA LEU A 64 -22.35 -12.96 8.24
C LEU A 64 -21.14 -13.17 7.34
N ALA A 65 -21.09 -12.49 6.19
CA ALA A 65 -19.96 -12.59 5.28
C ALA A 65 -18.68 -12.01 5.87
N LYS A 66 -18.77 -10.90 6.62
CA LYS A 66 -17.64 -10.31 7.35
C LYS A 66 -17.08 -11.24 8.40
N GLU A 67 -17.93 -11.86 9.22
CA GLU A 67 -17.50 -12.86 10.19
C GLU A 67 -16.89 -14.09 9.50
N LEU A 68 -17.42 -14.51 8.35
CA LEU A 68 -16.84 -15.59 7.55
C LEU A 68 -15.43 -15.22 7.04
N GLY A 69 -15.26 -14.00 6.51
CA GLY A 69 -13.97 -13.48 6.07
C GLY A 69 -12.95 -13.45 7.21
N LYS A 70 -13.37 -12.96 8.39
CA LYS A 70 -12.55 -12.91 9.60
C LYS A 70 -12.12 -14.30 10.07
N LYS A 71 -13.04 -15.27 10.10
CA LYS A 71 -12.75 -16.68 10.42
C LYS A 71 -11.74 -17.27 9.44
N ARG A 72 -11.92 -17.01 8.14
CA ARG A 72 -11.02 -17.52 7.10
C ARG A 72 -9.63 -16.92 7.20
N ARG A 73 -9.51 -15.62 7.48
CA ARG A 73 -8.23 -14.97 7.79
C ARG A 73 -7.52 -15.64 8.97
N LEU A 74 -8.23 -15.90 10.07
CA LEU A 74 -7.68 -16.59 11.24
C LEU A 74 -7.21 -18.01 10.90
N GLN A 75 -8.01 -18.77 10.14
CA GLN A 75 -7.64 -20.12 9.70
C GLN A 75 -6.40 -20.13 8.79
N THR A 76 -6.32 -19.21 7.83
CA THR A 76 -5.16 -19.05 6.95
C THR A 76 -3.91 -18.68 7.75
N ASN A 77 -4.02 -17.82 8.77
CA ASN A 77 -2.91 -17.47 9.65
C ASN A 77 -2.43 -18.63 10.54
N ILE A 78 -3.36 -19.50 10.97
CA ILE A 78 -3.02 -20.70 11.77
C ILE A 78 -2.34 -21.76 10.90
N GLN A 79 -2.80 -21.97 9.66
CA GLN A 79 -2.20 -22.93 8.73
C GLN A 79 -0.84 -22.47 8.16
N SER A 80 -0.55 -21.17 8.16
CA SER A 80 0.73 -20.60 7.71
C SER A 80 1.79 -20.47 8.80
N GLY A 81 1.55 -21.01 10.01
CA GLY A 81 2.62 -21.32 10.95
C GLY A 81 3.27 -20.11 11.63
N THR A 82 2.49 -19.32 12.35
CA THR A 82 3.00 -18.62 13.55
C THR A 82 2.07 -18.91 14.72
N SER A 83 2.45 -19.89 15.53
CA SER A 83 1.72 -20.31 16.72
C SER A 83 2.22 -19.50 17.93
N PRO A 84 1.35 -18.94 18.80
CA PRO A 84 1.74 -18.52 20.13
C PRO A 84 1.52 -19.62 21.16
N LEU A 85 2.62 -19.94 21.86
CA LEU A 85 2.75 -20.50 23.22
C LEU A 85 2.44 -21.99 23.47
N ALA A 86 3.36 -22.56 24.25
CA ALA A 86 3.66 -23.97 24.51
C ALA A 86 2.60 -24.74 25.35
N PRO A 87 2.76 -26.08 25.44
CA PRO A 87 3.21 -26.59 26.73
C PRO A 87 4.41 -27.56 26.67
N THR A 88 5.14 -27.52 27.78
CA THR A 88 6.27 -28.32 28.24
C THR A 88 6.38 -29.76 27.70
N SER A 89 7.36 -30.00 26.85
CA SER A 89 8.04 -31.30 26.76
C SER A 89 9.54 -31.03 26.57
N LYS A 90 10.37 -31.82 27.27
CA LYS A 90 11.84 -31.66 27.28
C LYS A 90 12.38 -31.76 25.85
N PRO A 91 13.34 -30.92 25.44
CA PRO A 91 13.86 -30.96 24.08
C PRO A 91 14.71 -32.22 23.89
N SER A 92 14.33 -33.06 22.94
CA SER A 92 15.25 -33.99 22.28
C SER A 92 16.30 -33.19 21.51
N PRO A 93 17.56 -33.66 21.43
CA PRO A 93 18.59 -32.99 20.63
C PRO A 93 18.17 -32.95 19.16
N PRO A 94 18.43 -31.83 18.45
CA PRO A 94 18.04 -31.69 17.06
C PRO A 94 18.81 -32.66 16.15
N PRO A 95 18.23 -33.08 15.01
CA PRO A 95 18.93 -33.88 14.01
C PRO A 95 20.12 -33.08 13.46
N THR A 96 21.28 -33.73 13.39
CA THR A 96 22.58 -33.08 13.13
C THR A 96 22.82 -32.64 11.69
N ASP A 97 21.88 -32.83 10.75
CA ASP A 97 22.15 -32.60 9.31
C ASP A 97 21.10 -31.71 8.63
N LEU A 98 20.85 -30.52 9.17
CA LEU A 98 20.29 -29.42 8.37
C LEU A 98 21.42 -28.47 7.99
N GLU A 99 21.74 -28.43 6.70
CA GLU A 99 22.64 -27.44 6.11
C GLU A 99 22.27 -26.06 6.63
N ARG A 100 23.25 -25.41 7.27
CA ARG A 100 23.10 -24.11 7.91
C ARG A 100 22.63 -23.09 6.87
N THR A 101 21.35 -22.76 6.90
CA THR A 101 20.87 -21.53 6.25
C THR A 101 21.74 -20.38 6.79
N PRO A 102 22.33 -19.54 5.93
CA PRO A 102 23.19 -18.46 6.41
C PRO A 102 22.42 -17.62 7.42
N PRO A 103 23.05 -17.22 8.53
CA PRO A 103 22.36 -16.46 9.56
C PRO A 103 21.71 -15.23 8.93
N ILE A 104 20.41 -15.07 9.14
CA ILE A 104 19.70 -13.85 8.79
C ILE A 104 20.46 -12.71 9.48
N LEU A 105 21.14 -11.87 8.70
CA LEU A 105 21.86 -10.72 9.21
C LEU A 105 20.82 -9.83 9.89
N ARG A 106 20.80 -9.79 11.22
CA ARG A 106 19.92 -8.89 11.97
C ARG A 106 20.37 -7.47 11.66
N LEU A 107 19.50 -6.71 10.99
CA LEU A 107 19.65 -5.27 10.83
C LEU A 107 19.86 -4.63 12.21
N ARG A 108 20.78 -3.67 12.30
CA ARG A 108 21.13 -3.00 13.57
C ARG A 108 19.89 -2.34 14.18
N PRO A 109 19.67 -2.44 15.51
CA PRO A 109 18.49 -1.90 16.19
C PRO A 109 18.42 -0.36 16.25
N ASP A 110 19.46 0.37 15.86
CA ASP A 110 19.53 1.83 15.99
C ASP A 110 18.65 2.63 14.99
N SER A 111 17.75 1.98 14.25
CA SER A 111 16.95 2.63 13.20
C SER A 111 15.57 3.12 13.64
N GLU A 112 15.12 2.84 14.87
CA GLU A 112 13.73 3.13 15.28
C GLU A 112 13.38 4.63 15.32
N THR A 113 14.37 5.53 15.39
CA THR A 113 14.16 6.99 15.50
C THR A 113 14.50 7.77 14.22
N ARG A 114 14.86 7.11 13.11
CA ARG A 114 15.32 7.78 11.88
C ARG A 114 14.52 7.44 10.62
N TYR A 115 13.21 7.23 10.76
CA TYR A 115 12.34 7.18 9.58
C TYR A 115 12.30 8.52 8.81
N ASP A 116 12.69 9.64 9.46
CA ASP A 116 12.66 11.00 8.90
C ASP A 116 13.74 11.32 7.86
N ARG A 117 14.81 10.53 7.78
CA ARG A 117 15.87 10.73 6.77
C ARG A 117 16.37 9.38 6.32
N MET A 118 15.62 8.73 5.43
CA MET A 118 16.09 7.52 4.77
C MET A 118 17.28 7.87 3.88
N LEU A 119 18.48 7.77 4.46
CA LEU A 119 19.73 7.72 3.73
C LEU A 119 19.60 6.60 2.70
N ARG A 120 20.04 6.85 1.45
CA ARG A 120 20.18 5.76 0.48
C ARG A 120 20.97 4.64 1.14
N VAL A 121 20.35 3.46 1.23
CA VAL A 121 21.02 2.25 1.70
C VAL A 121 22.22 1.97 0.80
N GLN A 122 23.28 1.39 1.37
CA GLN A 122 24.40 0.95 0.54
C GLN A 122 23.87 -0.07 -0.49
N PRO A 123 24.36 -0.05 -1.74
CA PRO A 123 23.90 -0.99 -2.76
C PRO A 123 23.96 -2.45 -2.30
N SER A 124 24.98 -2.82 -1.51
CA SER A 124 25.10 -4.15 -0.91
C SER A 124 23.94 -4.51 0.01
N ASP A 125 23.49 -3.57 0.85
CA ASP A 125 22.39 -3.79 1.79
C ASP A 125 21.07 -3.98 1.04
N GLY A 126 20.87 -3.20 -0.04
CA GLY A 126 19.73 -3.36 -0.93
C GLY A 126 19.69 -4.74 -1.59
N ILE A 127 20.83 -5.21 -2.11
CA ILE A 127 20.95 -6.54 -2.72
C ILE A 127 20.68 -7.65 -1.69
N ILE A 128 21.22 -7.53 -0.48
CA ILE A 128 21.01 -8.51 0.59
C ILE A 128 19.53 -8.54 1.02
N ALA A 129 18.91 -7.38 1.21
CA ALA A 129 17.50 -7.29 1.57
C ALA A 129 16.60 -7.93 0.48
N LEU A 130 16.89 -7.67 -0.79
CA LEU A 130 16.18 -8.28 -1.92
C LEU A 130 16.36 -9.80 -1.93
N ALA A 131 17.59 -10.29 -1.78
CA ALA A 131 17.86 -11.74 -1.75
C ALA A 131 17.11 -12.44 -0.60
N ASN A 132 17.04 -11.82 0.58
CA ASN A 132 16.28 -12.35 1.70
C ASN A 132 14.77 -12.37 1.42
N LEU A 133 14.24 -11.32 0.80
CA LEU A 133 12.83 -11.25 0.41
C LEU A 133 12.46 -12.35 -0.60
N LEU A 134 13.34 -12.61 -1.57
CA LEU A 134 13.16 -13.68 -2.56
C LEU A 134 13.22 -15.08 -1.92
N LYS A 135 14.11 -15.30 -0.93
CA LYS A 135 14.15 -16.56 -0.15
C LYS A 135 12.85 -16.79 0.64
N VAL A 136 12.27 -15.74 1.22
CA VAL A 136 10.96 -15.85 1.90
C VAL A 136 9.88 -16.22 0.90
N ALA A 137 9.91 -15.63 -0.29
CA ALA A 137 8.95 -15.91 -1.36
C ALA A 137 9.07 -17.30 -1.98
N GLU A 138 10.25 -17.94 -1.92
CA GLU A 138 10.49 -19.29 -2.45
C GLU A 138 9.52 -20.32 -1.86
N ASN A 139 9.20 -20.18 -0.57
CA ASN A 139 8.32 -21.10 0.14
C ASN A 139 6.82 -20.76 0.01
N SER A 140 6.46 -19.70 -0.73
CA SER A 140 5.07 -19.28 -0.90
C SER A 140 4.82 -18.72 -2.30
N HIS A 141 4.15 -19.52 -3.13
CA HIS A 141 3.74 -19.12 -4.48
C HIS A 141 2.92 -17.81 -4.48
N TRP A 142 2.09 -17.60 -3.45
CA TRP A 142 1.33 -16.36 -3.32
C TRP A 142 2.26 -15.15 -3.10
N VAL A 143 3.21 -15.23 -2.17
CA VAL A 143 4.18 -14.14 -1.91
C VAL A 143 5.01 -13.87 -3.15
N ARG A 144 5.52 -14.92 -3.81
CA ARG A 144 6.29 -14.79 -5.06
C ARG A 144 5.51 -14.02 -6.12
N ARG A 145 4.24 -14.39 -6.36
CA ARG A 145 3.38 -13.68 -7.30
C ARG A 145 3.20 -12.20 -6.92
N GLN A 146 3.05 -11.87 -5.64
CA GLN A 146 2.93 -10.47 -5.21
C GLN A 146 4.22 -9.69 -5.48
N LEU A 147 5.39 -10.29 -5.24
CA LEU A 147 6.68 -9.66 -5.56
C LEU A 147 6.87 -9.47 -7.05
N ASP A 148 6.54 -10.46 -7.87
CA ASP A 148 6.64 -10.35 -9.33
C ASP A 148 5.79 -9.17 -9.84
N ILE A 149 4.55 -9.07 -9.36
CA ILE A 149 3.65 -7.95 -9.70
C ILE A 149 4.25 -6.61 -9.22
N ALA A 150 4.76 -6.55 -7.99
CA ALA A 150 5.34 -5.34 -7.43
C ALA A 150 6.58 -4.88 -8.22
N PHE A 151 7.47 -5.81 -8.59
CA PHE A 151 8.67 -5.48 -9.37
C PHE A 151 8.34 -5.07 -10.80
N SER A 152 7.37 -5.72 -11.45
CA SER A 152 6.86 -5.25 -12.74
C SER A 152 6.32 -3.83 -12.64
N GLY A 153 5.50 -3.53 -11.63
CA GLY A 153 4.99 -2.17 -11.42
C GLY A 153 6.08 -1.13 -11.15
N ILE A 154 7.14 -1.49 -10.43
CA ILE A 154 8.30 -0.61 -10.19
C ILE A 154 9.10 -0.39 -11.48
N ALA A 155 9.29 -1.43 -12.30
CA ALA A 155 9.98 -1.32 -13.58
C ALA A 155 9.22 -0.42 -14.55
N ASP A 156 7.90 -0.63 -14.70
CA ASP A 156 7.03 0.21 -15.53
C ASP A 156 7.10 1.67 -15.08
N LEU A 157 7.09 1.89 -13.76
CA LEU A 157 7.22 3.23 -13.19
C LEU A 157 8.57 3.87 -13.52
N HIS A 158 9.66 3.11 -13.37
CA HIS A 158 11.00 3.60 -13.70
C HIS A 158 11.08 4.03 -15.18
N ASP A 159 10.55 3.21 -16.09
CA ASP A 159 10.53 3.50 -17.51
C ASP A 159 9.69 4.75 -17.83
N LEU A 160 8.52 4.90 -17.21
CA LEU A 160 7.72 6.11 -17.34
C LEU A 160 8.47 7.35 -16.84
N LEU A 161 9.11 7.28 -15.66
CA LEU A 161 9.84 8.40 -15.08
C LEU A 161 11.11 8.74 -15.87
N SER A 162 11.67 7.79 -16.63
CA SER A 162 12.79 8.06 -17.54
C SER A 162 12.40 9.03 -18.67
N SER A 163 11.11 9.08 -19.03
CA SER A 163 10.57 9.95 -20.08
C SER A 163 10.16 11.35 -19.61
N VAL A 164 10.38 11.69 -18.33
CA VAL A 164 10.10 13.04 -17.81
C VAL A 164 11.11 14.02 -18.42
N PRO A 165 10.66 15.13 -19.01
CA PRO A 165 11.54 16.09 -19.68
C PRO A 165 12.52 16.75 -18.70
N GLU A 166 13.70 17.09 -19.19
CA GLU A 166 14.74 17.79 -18.42
C GLU A 166 14.66 19.33 -18.59
N ASP A 167 13.87 19.78 -19.57
CA ASP A 167 13.70 21.18 -19.91
C ASP A 167 12.31 21.68 -19.52
N GLY A 168 12.25 22.90 -18.98
CA GLY A 168 11.02 23.53 -18.51
C GLY A 168 11.18 24.13 -17.11
N SER A 169 10.09 24.72 -16.61
CA SER A 169 10.02 25.18 -15.23
C SER A 169 9.91 23.98 -14.27
N ALA A 170 10.37 24.12 -13.03
CA ALA A 170 10.26 23.05 -12.04
C ALA A 170 8.80 22.61 -11.84
N GLU A 171 7.84 23.54 -11.86
CA GLU A 171 6.41 23.23 -11.75
C GLU A 171 5.92 22.38 -12.94
N THR A 172 6.33 22.72 -14.16
CA THR A 172 5.98 21.94 -15.37
C THR A 172 6.53 20.53 -15.30
N ILE A 173 7.79 20.37 -14.88
CA ILE A 173 8.45 19.06 -14.76
C ILE A 173 7.80 18.23 -13.64
N LEU A 174 7.53 18.84 -12.48
CA LEU A 174 6.82 18.18 -11.38
C LEU A 174 5.43 17.71 -11.81
N ARG A 175 4.69 18.55 -12.53
CA ARG A 175 3.37 18.23 -13.06
C ARG A 175 3.41 17.06 -14.05
N ASP A 176 4.33 17.07 -15.02
CA ASP A 176 4.48 15.95 -15.97
C ASP A 176 4.85 14.65 -15.25
N GLY A 177 5.77 14.70 -14.29
CA GLY A 177 6.13 13.54 -13.47
C GLY A 177 4.95 12.98 -12.67
N LEU A 178 4.15 13.86 -12.04
CA LEU A 178 2.95 13.48 -11.28
C LEU A 178 1.85 12.91 -12.20
N GLU A 179 1.65 13.47 -13.40
CA GLU A 179 0.74 12.88 -14.39
C GLU A 179 1.17 11.46 -14.81
N LYS A 180 2.47 11.21 -14.91
CA LYS A 180 2.95 9.84 -15.17
C LYS A 180 2.68 8.90 -14.00
N LEU A 181 2.85 9.35 -12.75
CA LEU A 181 2.45 8.55 -11.57
C LEU A 181 0.95 8.25 -11.57
N LYS A 182 0.13 9.24 -11.94
CA LYS A 182 -1.32 9.10 -12.07
C LYS A 182 -1.70 8.10 -13.16
N ARG A 183 -1.09 8.20 -14.34
CA ARG A 183 -1.28 7.27 -15.47
C ARG A 183 -0.86 5.84 -15.11
N ALA A 184 0.20 5.69 -14.31
CA ALA A 184 0.66 4.39 -13.81
C ALA A 184 -0.26 3.79 -12.74
N GLY A 185 -1.25 4.54 -12.24
CA GLY A 185 -2.18 4.09 -11.19
C GLY A 185 -1.59 4.09 -9.78
N TRP A 186 -0.49 4.81 -9.54
CA TRP A 186 0.14 4.91 -8.22
C TRP A 186 -0.52 5.96 -7.33
N ILE A 187 -1.07 7.00 -7.98
CA ILE A 187 -1.91 8.04 -7.38
C ILE A 187 -3.17 8.21 -8.23
N SER A 188 -4.29 8.59 -7.63
CA SER A 188 -5.52 8.89 -8.37
C SER A 188 -5.67 10.40 -8.65
N ASP A 189 -5.16 11.24 -7.76
CA ASP A 189 -5.16 12.69 -7.94
C ASP A 189 -4.01 13.37 -7.21
N TYR A 190 -3.70 14.62 -7.58
CA TYR A 190 -2.66 15.41 -6.92
C TYR A 190 -2.85 16.91 -7.04
N ARG A 191 -2.16 17.64 -6.16
CA ARG A 191 -2.04 19.10 -6.17
C ARG A 191 -0.60 19.48 -5.81
N ILE A 192 -0.02 20.37 -6.60
CA ILE A 192 1.23 21.04 -6.25
C ILE A 192 0.83 22.28 -5.46
N GLU A 193 1.16 22.32 -4.18
CA GLU A 193 0.76 23.41 -3.28
C GLU A 193 1.75 24.57 -3.29
N GLU A 194 3.04 24.22 -3.33
CA GLU A 194 4.13 25.19 -3.26
C GLU A 194 5.31 24.69 -4.10
N VAL A 195 5.91 25.59 -4.88
CA VAL A 195 7.19 25.35 -5.56
C VAL A 195 8.08 26.57 -5.33
N ASN A 196 9.24 26.36 -4.73
CA ASN A 196 10.24 27.40 -4.55
C ASN A 196 11.50 27.03 -5.32
N ASN A 197 11.68 27.66 -6.49
CA ASN A 197 12.83 27.41 -7.36
C ASN A 197 14.16 27.80 -6.73
N VAL A 198 14.17 28.81 -5.85
CA VAL A 198 15.39 29.31 -5.21
C VAL A 198 15.82 28.38 -4.08
N ALA A 199 14.88 28.01 -3.19
CA ALA A 199 15.13 27.07 -2.11
C ALA A 199 15.20 25.60 -2.57
N LYS A 200 14.78 25.33 -3.82
CA LYS A 200 14.67 24.00 -4.42
C LYS A 200 13.77 23.07 -3.61
N THR A 201 12.63 23.61 -3.19
CA THR A 201 11.64 22.89 -2.38
C THR A 201 10.30 22.81 -3.09
N ALA A 202 9.54 21.75 -2.80
CA ALA A 202 8.14 21.65 -3.21
C ALA A 202 7.28 20.96 -2.14
N LYS A 203 6.00 21.32 -2.10
CA LYS A 203 4.96 20.64 -1.33
C LYS A 203 3.91 20.10 -2.28
N ILE A 204 3.60 18.82 -2.13
CA ILE A 204 2.70 18.09 -3.02
C ILE A 204 1.73 17.31 -2.15
N SER A 205 0.43 17.48 -2.39
CA SER A 205 -0.61 16.65 -1.80
C SER A 205 -1.16 15.70 -2.86
N ALA A 206 -1.34 14.43 -2.55
CA ALA A 206 -1.81 13.42 -3.50
C ALA A 206 -2.68 12.35 -2.86
N ILE A 207 -3.59 11.76 -3.63
CA ILE A 207 -4.36 10.58 -3.22
C ILE A 207 -3.61 9.34 -3.68
N SER A 208 -2.88 8.71 -2.76
CA SER A 208 -2.14 7.47 -3.07
C SER A 208 -3.05 6.25 -3.09
N MET A 209 -2.83 5.38 -4.07
CA MET A 209 -3.51 4.09 -4.14
C MET A 209 -2.91 3.03 -3.20
N ILE A 210 -1.72 3.27 -2.63
CA ILE A 210 -1.03 2.32 -1.75
C ILE A 210 -1.76 2.17 -0.40
N PRO A 211 -2.11 3.25 0.31
CA PRO A 211 -2.85 3.17 1.58
C PRO A 211 -4.24 2.57 1.44
N GLU A 212 -4.90 2.74 0.29
CA GLU A 212 -6.21 2.14 0.05
C GLU A 212 -6.15 0.61 0.15
N GLN A 213 -5.06 0.01 -0.32
CA GLN A 213 -4.82 -1.44 -0.26
C GLN A 213 -4.20 -1.88 1.06
N TYR A 214 -3.39 -1.01 1.70
CA TYR A 214 -2.71 -1.32 2.96
C TYR A 214 -3.64 -1.29 4.18
N GLY A 215 -4.58 -0.34 4.23
CA GLY A 215 -5.41 -0.07 5.40
C GLY A 215 -4.79 0.95 6.35
N LEU A 216 -5.17 0.92 7.64
CA LEU A 216 -4.70 1.88 8.63
C LEU A 216 -3.32 1.51 9.18
N GLY A 217 -2.50 2.52 9.43
CA GLY A 217 -1.17 2.40 10.03
C GLY A 217 -0.78 3.67 10.78
N SER A 218 0.15 3.54 11.73
CA SER A 218 0.65 4.70 12.50
C SER A 218 1.66 5.55 11.75
N ASN A 219 2.29 4.99 10.71
CA ASN A 219 3.40 5.61 9.98
C ASN A 219 3.05 5.76 8.51
N PRO A 220 3.58 6.80 7.82
CA PRO A 220 3.50 6.92 6.38
C PRO A 220 4.12 5.70 5.67
N ILE A 221 3.53 5.30 4.54
CA ILE A 221 3.89 4.05 3.84
C ILE A 221 4.17 4.25 2.34
N CYS A 222 3.90 5.43 1.79
CA CYS A 222 4.05 5.73 0.37
C CYS A 222 5.50 6.01 0.01
N LYS A 223 6.43 5.21 0.53
CA LYS A 223 7.86 5.45 0.37
C LYS A 223 8.30 5.37 -1.08
N ASN A 224 7.70 4.47 -1.84
CA ASN A 224 7.98 4.34 -3.26
C ASN A 224 7.57 5.60 -4.05
N ILE A 225 6.47 6.26 -3.66
CA ILE A 225 6.07 7.55 -4.24
C ILE A 225 7.08 8.63 -3.85
N SER A 226 7.55 8.65 -2.59
CA SER A 226 8.64 9.55 -2.20
C SER A 226 9.89 9.36 -3.07
N LEU A 227 10.32 8.12 -3.33
CA LEU A 227 11.48 7.84 -4.20
C LEU A 227 11.25 8.25 -5.67
N ALA A 228 10.01 8.10 -6.16
CA ALA A 228 9.64 8.62 -7.47
C ALA A 228 9.72 10.16 -7.50
N LEU A 229 9.23 10.83 -6.46
CA LEU A 229 9.31 12.28 -6.31
C LEU A 229 10.75 12.79 -6.18
N GLU A 230 11.66 12.03 -5.58
CA GLU A 230 13.10 12.37 -5.63
C GLU A 230 13.61 12.37 -7.08
N SER A 231 13.22 11.36 -7.87
CA SER A 231 13.64 11.25 -9.28
C SER A 231 13.06 12.36 -10.16
N ILE A 232 11.81 12.76 -9.90
CA ILE A 232 11.16 13.89 -10.58
C ILE A 232 11.78 15.21 -10.12
N GLY A 233 11.90 15.41 -8.80
CA GLY A 233 12.45 16.62 -8.20
C GLY A 233 13.90 16.89 -8.61
N MET A 234 14.72 15.83 -8.74
CA MET A 234 16.09 15.96 -9.23
C MET A 234 16.16 16.56 -10.64
N ARG A 235 15.23 16.18 -11.52
CA ARG A 235 15.09 16.78 -12.86
C ARG A 235 14.55 18.20 -12.77
N ALA A 236 13.49 18.40 -11.99
CA ALA A 236 12.81 19.69 -11.84
C ALA A 236 13.73 20.80 -11.31
N PHE A 237 14.57 20.48 -10.32
CA PHE A 237 15.45 21.45 -9.65
C PHE A 237 16.90 21.41 -10.15
N LYS A 238 17.23 20.48 -11.06
CA LYS A 238 18.59 20.25 -11.58
C LYS A 238 19.61 20.11 -10.45
N SER A 239 19.22 19.47 -9.36
CA SER A 239 20.07 19.24 -8.20
C SER A 239 19.57 18.07 -7.36
N PRO A 240 20.44 17.44 -6.55
CA PRO A 240 20.02 16.41 -5.61
C PRO A 240 18.97 16.93 -4.62
N VAL A 241 17.87 16.19 -4.50
CA VAL A 241 16.80 16.46 -3.53
C VAL A 241 16.48 15.20 -2.74
N HIS A 242 15.82 15.39 -1.60
CA HIS A 242 15.19 14.33 -0.82
C HIS A 242 13.69 14.58 -0.81
N ALA A 243 12.90 13.51 -0.92
CA ALA A 243 11.46 13.58 -0.77
C ALA A 243 11.02 12.60 0.31
N PHE A 244 10.09 13.05 1.14
CA PHE A 244 9.50 12.25 2.20
C PHE A 244 8.02 12.58 2.35
N GLU A 245 7.29 11.59 2.85
CA GLU A 245 5.87 11.70 3.15
C GLU A 245 5.72 12.18 4.60
N LYS A 246 5.09 13.33 4.79
CA LYS A 246 4.82 13.92 6.10
C LYS A 246 3.56 13.34 6.72
N GLN A 247 2.52 13.14 5.91
CA GLN A 247 1.22 12.61 6.31
C GLN A 247 0.73 11.64 5.26
N CYS A 248 -0.03 10.62 5.68
CA CYS A 248 -0.52 9.56 4.82
C CYS A 248 -1.97 9.20 5.12
N ILE A 249 -2.71 8.80 4.09
CA ILE A 249 -4.08 8.29 4.20
C ILE A 249 -4.18 7.10 5.16
N CYS A 250 -3.13 6.26 5.29
CA CYS A 250 -3.16 5.15 6.25
C CYS A 250 -3.24 5.63 7.70
N GLN A 251 -2.88 6.88 7.99
CA GLN A 251 -2.95 7.49 9.31
C GLN A 251 -4.34 8.06 9.61
N GLY A 252 -5.30 7.94 8.69
CA GLY A 252 -6.66 8.48 8.80
C GLY A 252 -6.85 9.85 8.16
N GLU A 253 -5.88 10.31 7.37
CA GLU A 253 -5.93 11.56 6.63
C GLU A 253 -6.67 11.40 5.28
N ASP A 254 -7.14 12.50 4.70
CA ASP A 254 -7.81 12.49 3.39
C ASP A 254 -6.82 12.42 2.21
N HIS A 255 -5.58 12.84 2.43
CA HIS A 255 -4.53 12.92 1.43
C HIS A 255 -3.17 12.50 2.00
N CYS A 256 -2.25 12.13 1.11
CA CYS A 256 -0.84 11.95 1.39
C CYS A 256 -0.08 13.23 1.06
N ASP A 257 0.64 13.79 2.02
CA ASP A 257 1.41 15.02 1.84
C ASP A 257 2.90 14.72 1.76
N PHE A 258 3.52 15.18 0.68
CA PHE A 258 4.92 14.97 0.36
C PHE A 258 5.66 16.30 0.34
N ILE A 259 6.88 16.28 0.88
CA ILE A 259 7.78 17.43 0.88
C ILE A 259 9.06 17.04 0.14
N ILE A 260 9.45 17.87 -0.82
CA ILE A 260 10.74 17.80 -1.51
C ILE A 260 11.63 18.90 -0.95
N LEU A 261 12.82 18.53 -0.49
CA LEU A 261 13.85 19.44 0.04
C LEU A 261 15.19 19.22 -0.67
N PRO A 262 16.06 20.25 -0.79
CA PRO A 262 17.42 20.05 -1.27
C PRO A 262 18.16 19.06 -0.37
N ARG A 263 18.94 18.16 -0.98
CA ARG A 263 19.80 17.26 -0.22
C ARG A 263 21.04 18.02 0.20
N GLU A 264 21.28 18.12 1.52
CA GLU A 264 22.52 18.69 2.04
C GLU A 264 23.71 17.92 1.45
N GLU A 265 24.56 18.63 0.70
CA GLU A 265 25.87 18.08 0.34
C GLU A 265 26.63 17.95 1.64
N ASN A 266 26.87 16.72 2.10
CA ASN A 266 27.81 16.47 3.18
C ASN A 266 29.13 17.12 2.75
N LYS A 267 29.44 18.29 3.30
CA LYS A 267 30.77 18.88 3.19
C LYS A 267 31.70 17.81 3.75
N LYS A 268 32.50 17.21 2.86
CA LYS A 268 33.57 16.32 3.28
C LYS A 268 34.55 17.21 4.04
N GLU A 269 34.49 17.14 5.37
CA GLU A 269 35.59 17.56 6.23
C GLU A 269 36.77 16.59 6.08
#